data_AF-A0A0S7X3J6-F1
#
_entry.id   AF-A0A0S7X3J6-F1
#
_cell.length_a   1.000
_cell.length_b   1.000
_cell.length_c   1.000
_cell.angle_alpha   90.00
_cell.angle_beta   90.00
_cell.angle_gamma   90.00
#
_symmetry.space_group_name_H-M   'P 1'
#
loop_
_entity.id
_entity.type
_entity.pdbx_description
1 polymer ?
#
loop_
_entity_poly.entity_id
_entity_poly.type
_entity_poly.pdbx_seq_one_letter_code
_entity_poly.pdbx_strand_id
1 'polypeptide(L)'
;MKKSLLLAFWALVGSFFFILSEFFISAVRELFRGSELFLLPLIIFFLLGILLIFLTLKKKVEGVLKKFLLLTGASATGFFFFVFLHNAFYALGTITSYITVLNYLIEVFHIVFFIIAIFVCPLGFLVGAGGTIVLFFKKRNRF
;
A
#
# COMPACT_ATOMS: atom_id res chain seq x y z
N MET A 1 16.49 5.29 14.62
CA MET A 1 15.01 5.20 14.73
C MET A 1 14.67 4.43 15.99
N LYS A 2 13.58 4.76 16.70
CA LYS A 2 13.13 3.94 17.86
C LYS A 2 12.74 2.53 17.39
N LYS A 3 13.05 1.49 18.19
CA LYS A 3 12.84 0.07 17.83
C LYS A 3 11.46 -0.23 17.23
N SER A 4 10.37 0.25 17.84
CA SER A 4 9.02 0.00 17.31
C SER A 4 8.70 0.65 15.97
N LEU A 5 9.38 1.73 15.58
CA LEU A 5 9.23 2.31 14.23
C LEU A 5 9.95 1.45 13.19
N LEU A 6 11.13 0.94 13.55
CA LEU A 6 11.93 0.06 12.71
C LEU A 6 11.24 -1.28 12.48
N LEU A 7 10.64 -1.85 13.54
CA LEU A 7 9.84 -3.08 13.45
C LEU A 7 8.62 -2.90 12.54
N ALA A 8 7.84 -1.82 12.72
CA ALA A 8 6.70 -1.54 11.86
C ALA A 8 7.11 -1.35 10.39
N PHE A 9 8.21 -0.65 10.15
CA PHE A 9 8.76 -0.46 8.81
C PHE A 9 9.16 -1.78 8.15
N TRP A 10 9.97 -2.62 8.82
CA TRP A 10 10.40 -3.89 8.24
C TRP A 10 9.28 -4.91 8.10
N ALA A 11 8.32 -4.93 9.04
CA ALA A 11 7.12 -5.74 8.90
C ALA A 11 6.32 -5.34 7.64
N LEU A 12 6.20 -4.04 7.39
CA LEU A 12 5.51 -3.51 6.21
C LEU A 12 6.25 -3.83 4.90
N VAL A 13 7.58 -3.75 4.90
CA VAL A 13 8.39 -4.16 3.75
C VAL A 13 8.27 -5.67 3.50
N GLY A 14 8.29 -6.47 4.55
CA GLY A 14 8.12 -7.92 4.45
C GLY A 14 6.75 -8.31 3.88
N SER A 15 5.67 -7.68 4.37
CA SER A 15 4.32 -7.94 3.84
C SER A 15 4.15 -7.49 2.39
N PHE A 16 4.80 -6.39 1.96
CA PHE A 16 4.82 -6.01 0.55
C PHE A 16 5.43 -7.10 -0.35
N PHE A 17 6.58 -7.66 0.03
CA PHE A 17 7.21 -8.73 -0.75
C PHE A 17 6.41 -10.04 -0.71
N PHE A 18 5.73 -10.31 0.41
CA PHE A 18 4.81 -11.44 0.50
C PHE A 18 3.61 -11.29 -0.45
N ILE A 19 3.02 -10.08 -0.53
CA ILE A 19 1.95 -9.81 -1.49
C ILE A 19 2.47 -9.99 -2.93
N LEU A 20 3.67 -9.47 -3.24
CA LEU A 20 4.27 -9.69 -4.56
C LEU A 20 4.46 -11.18 -4.87
N SER A 21 4.88 -11.99 -3.89
CA SER A 21 5.04 -13.42 -4.14
C SER A 21 3.70 -14.11 -4.42
N GLU A 22 2.60 -13.70 -3.78
CA GLU A 22 1.25 -14.21 -4.09
C GLU A 22 0.84 -13.92 -5.54
N PHE A 23 1.19 -12.76 -6.09
CA PHE A 23 0.83 -12.40 -7.46
C PHE A 23 1.74 -13.05 -8.52
N PHE A 24 3.04 -13.11 -8.25
CA PHE A 24 4.05 -13.45 -9.26
C PHE A 24 4.62 -14.86 -9.14
N ILE A 25 4.49 -15.54 -7.99
CA ILE A 25 5.01 -16.89 -7.78
C ILE A 25 3.86 -17.91 -7.76
N SER A 26 3.82 -18.81 -8.76
CA SER A 26 2.70 -19.75 -8.91
C SER A 26 2.50 -20.64 -7.67
N ALA A 27 3.59 -21.14 -7.08
CA ALA A 27 3.53 -21.99 -5.88
C ALA A 27 2.85 -21.29 -4.69
N VAL A 28 3.11 -20.00 -4.50
CA VAL A 28 2.47 -19.22 -3.43
C VAL A 28 1.01 -18.93 -3.81
N ARG A 29 0.75 -18.52 -5.05
CA ARG A 29 -0.59 -18.24 -5.55
C ARG A 29 -1.53 -19.44 -5.41
N GLU A 30 -1.05 -20.63 -5.75
CA GLU A 30 -1.82 -21.88 -5.69
C GLU A 30 -2.19 -22.25 -4.25
N LEU A 31 -1.32 -21.95 -3.28
CA LEU A 31 -1.60 -22.18 -1.86
C LEU A 31 -2.80 -21.37 -1.35
N PHE A 32 -3.00 -20.16 -1.87
CA PHE A 32 -4.08 -19.26 -1.45
C PHE A 32 -5.28 -19.25 -2.40
N ARG A 33 -5.20 -19.92 -3.56
CA ARG A 33 -6.23 -19.86 -4.60
C ARG A 33 -7.56 -20.42 -4.10
N GLY A 34 -8.60 -19.60 -4.14
CA GLY A 34 -9.95 -19.98 -3.66
C GLY A 34 -10.10 -19.97 -2.13
N SER A 35 -9.09 -19.51 -1.39
CA SER A 35 -9.17 -19.34 0.07
C SER A 35 -9.50 -17.90 0.45
N GLU A 36 -10.27 -17.73 1.53
CA GLU A 36 -10.52 -16.41 2.17
C GLU A 36 -9.22 -15.79 2.73
N LEU A 37 -8.18 -16.60 2.93
CA LEU A 37 -6.89 -16.18 3.46
C LEU A 37 -6.12 -15.28 2.47
N PHE A 38 -6.47 -15.33 1.18
CA PHE A 38 -5.87 -14.49 0.14
C PHE A 38 -5.95 -12.98 0.45
N LEU A 39 -6.98 -12.54 1.17
CA LEU A 39 -7.15 -11.12 1.51
C LEU A 39 -6.39 -10.69 2.77
N LEU A 40 -5.94 -11.63 3.61
CA LEU A 40 -5.30 -11.30 4.89
C LEU A 40 -4.00 -10.49 4.73
N PRO A 41 -3.07 -10.83 3.82
CA PRO A 41 -1.83 -10.06 3.67
C PRO A 41 -2.08 -8.61 3.27
N LEU A 42 -3.10 -8.37 2.43
CA LEU A 42 -3.53 -7.04 2.01
C LEU A 42 -4.05 -6.22 3.19
N ILE A 43 -4.89 -6.83 4.03
CA ILE A 43 -5.41 -6.19 5.26
C ILE A 43 -4.27 -5.89 6.23
N ILE A 44 -3.35 -6.83 6.44
CA ILE A 44 -2.18 -6.65 7.31
C ILE A 44 -1.31 -5.51 6.78
N PHE A 45 -1.05 -5.46 5.47
CA PHE A 45 -0.28 -4.40 4.83
C PHE A 45 -0.93 -3.02 5.01
N PHE A 46 -2.26 -2.93 4.84
CA PHE A 46 -3.03 -1.72 5.09
C PHE A 46 -2.90 -1.23 6.54
N LEU A 47 -3.13 -2.12 7.52
CA LEU A 47 -3.04 -1.81 8.95
C LEU A 47 -1.63 -1.41 9.38
N LEU A 48 -0.61 -2.09 8.86
CA LEU A 48 0.79 -1.72 9.08
C LEU A 48 1.12 -0.35 8.46
N GLY A 49 0.53 0.00 7.32
CA GLY A 49 0.67 1.32 6.70
C GLY A 49 0.14 2.42 7.62
N ILE A 50 -1.07 2.24 8.16
CA ILE A 50 -1.68 3.16 9.13
C ILE A 50 -0.81 3.26 10.38
N LEU A 51 -0.35 2.11 10.92
CA LEU A 51 0.51 2.07 12.08
C LEU A 51 1.81 2.84 11.84
N LEU A 52 2.42 2.71 10.65
CA LEU A 52 3.65 3.41 10.31
C LEU A 52 3.43 4.93 10.24
N ILE A 53 2.33 5.39 9.62
CA ILE A 53 1.96 6.82 9.60
C ILE A 53 1.79 7.33 11.04
N PHE A 54 0.98 6.64 11.84
CA PHE A 54 0.71 7.00 13.22
C PHE A 54 1.98 7.09 14.05
N LEU A 55 2.85 6.07 13.99
CA LEU A 55 4.12 6.06 14.73
C LEU A 55 5.07 7.16 14.26
N THR A 56 5.09 7.47 12.96
CA THR A 56 5.92 8.54 12.39
C THR A 56 5.51 9.90 12.93
N LEU A 57 4.21 10.17 13.00
CA LEU A 57 3.66 11.41 13.55
C LEU A 57 3.83 11.47 15.08
N LYS A 58 3.43 10.42 15.80
CA LYS A 58 3.51 10.34 17.27
C LYS A 58 4.94 10.51 17.78
N LYS A 59 5.93 9.96 17.08
CA LYS A 59 7.34 10.04 17.48
C LYS A 59 8.05 11.31 17.03
N LYS A 60 7.32 12.25 16.43
CA LYS A 60 7.87 13.52 15.92
C LYS A 60 9.12 13.27 15.06
N VAL A 61 9.04 12.33 14.13
CA VAL A 61 10.13 12.16 13.15
C VAL A 61 10.18 13.40 12.29
N GLU A 62 11.38 13.92 12.04
CA GLU A 62 11.58 15.18 11.32
C GLU A 62 12.44 15.00 10.06
N GLY A 63 12.45 16.05 9.24
CA GLY A 63 13.27 16.14 8.03
C GLY A 63 12.85 15.16 6.92
N VAL A 64 13.83 14.79 6.08
CA VAL A 64 13.61 13.96 4.89
C VAL A 64 13.14 12.55 5.25
N LEU A 65 13.62 12.00 6.38
CA LEU A 65 13.19 10.67 6.85
C LEU A 65 11.68 10.62 7.12
N LYS A 66 11.10 11.69 7.68
CA LYS A 66 9.64 11.79 7.89
C LYS A 66 8.90 11.65 6.57
N LYS A 67 9.34 12.35 5.52
CA LYS A 67 8.70 12.32 4.20
C LYS A 67 8.68 10.92 3.61
N PHE A 68 9.81 10.21 3.65
CA PHE A 68 9.89 8.84 3.13
C PHE A 68 9.05 7.84 3.93
N LEU A 69 9.04 7.94 5.27
CA LEU A 69 8.20 7.08 6.10
C LEU A 69 6.71 7.32 5.87
N LEU A 70 6.30 8.59 5.75
CA LEU A 70 4.92 8.94 5.42
C LEU A 70 4.54 8.48 4.02
N LEU A 71 5.42 8.64 3.03
CA LEU A 71 5.19 8.13 1.68
C LEU A 71 5.04 6.61 1.66
N THR A 72 5.88 5.89 2.42
CA THR A 72 5.80 4.42 2.55
C THR A 72 4.45 4.01 3.14
N GLY A 73 4.08 4.59 4.29
CA GLY A 73 2.83 4.25 4.96
C GLY A 73 1.60 4.66 4.16
N ALA A 74 1.59 5.87 3.57
CA ALA A 74 0.49 6.38 2.77
C ALA A 74 0.30 5.56 1.48
N SER A 75 1.39 5.10 0.86
CA SER A 75 1.31 4.22 -0.30
C SER A 75 0.72 2.85 0.05
N ALA A 76 1.10 2.29 1.21
CA ALA A 76 0.56 1.03 1.68
C ALA A 76 -0.93 1.11 2.05
N THR A 77 -1.31 2.15 2.82
CA THR A 77 -2.70 2.41 3.18
C THR A 77 -3.54 2.75 1.94
N GLY A 78 -2.99 3.58 1.06
CA GLY A 78 -3.63 4.01 -0.18
C GLY A 78 -3.91 2.83 -1.12
N PHE A 79 -3.01 1.85 -1.22
CA PHE A 79 -3.19 0.67 -2.08
C PHE A 79 -4.55 -0.01 -1.82
N PHE A 80 -4.80 -0.44 -0.58
CA PHE A 80 -6.04 -1.11 -0.22
C PHE A 80 -7.25 -0.19 -0.39
N PHE A 81 -7.12 1.09 -0.01
CA PHE A 81 -8.19 2.07 -0.16
C PHE A 81 -8.61 2.25 -1.63
N PHE A 82 -7.66 2.37 -2.56
CA PHE A 82 -7.94 2.51 -3.98
C PHE A 82 -8.42 1.20 -4.64
N VAL A 83 -7.93 0.03 -4.20
CA VAL A 83 -8.50 -1.26 -4.61
C VAL A 83 -9.96 -1.36 -4.19
N PHE A 84 -10.28 -1.00 -2.94
CA PHE A 84 -11.66 -0.99 -2.45
C PHE A 84 -12.52 -0.03 -3.28
N LEU A 85 -12.06 1.21 -3.51
CA LEU A 85 -12.78 2.17 -4.33
C LEU A 85 -12.99 1.70 -5.78
N HIS A 86 -11.97 1.11 -6.41
CA HIS A 86 -12.10 0.53 -7.75
C HIS A 86 -13.25 -0.49 -7.79
N ASN A 87 -13.28 -1.44 -6.85
CA ASN A 87 -14.33 -2.46 -6.80
C ASN A 87 -15.71 -1.88 -6.46
N ALA A 88 -15.78 -0.92 -5.54
CA ALA A 88 -17.03 -0.27 -5.17
C ALA A 88 -17.64 0.50 -6.35
N PHE A 89 -16.83 1.28 -7.08
CA PHE A 89 -17.29 2.00 -8.26
C PHE A 89 -17.61 1.05 -9.42
N TYR A 90 -16.83 -0.02 -9.62
CA TYR A 90 -17.15 -1.04 -10.62
C TYR A 90 -18.54 -1.68 -10.36
N ALA A 91 -18.82 -2.07 -9.11
CA ALA A 91 -20.11 -2.62 -8.72
C ALA A 91 -21.24 -1.59 -8.90
N LEU A 92 -21.01 -0.33 -8.49
CA LEU A 92 -21.97 0.75 -8.67
C LEU A 92 -22.29 1.00 -10.15
N GLY A 93 -21.29 0.95 -11.03
CA GLY A 93 -21.45 1.12 -12.47
C GLY A 93 -22.32 0.01 -13.07
N THR A 94 -22.13 -1.21 -12.59
CA THR A 94 -22.95 -2.36 -13.01
C THR A 94 -24.43 -2.14 -12.68
N ILE A 95 -24.72 -1.68 -11.44
CA ILE A 95 -26.10 -1.47 -10.95
C ILE A 95 -26.75 -0.24 -11.60
N THR A 96 -25.97 0.79 -11.92
CA THR A 96 -26.46 2.08 -12.45
C THR A 96 -26.28 2.25 -13.96
N SER A 97 -25.97 1.16 -14.66
CA SER A 97 -25.66 1.12 -16.11
C SER A 97 -26.75 1.73 -17.00
N TYR A 98 -28.01 1.75 -16.55
CA TYR A 98 -29.12 2.36 -17.27
C TYR A 98 -29.09 3.91 -17.28
N ILE A 99 -28.30 4.55 -16.42
CA ILE A 99 -28.14 6.01 -16.36
C ILE A 99 -26.84 6.39 -17.09
N THR A 100 -26.95 6.72 -18.38
CA THR A 100 -25.79 6.90 -19.29
C THR A 100 -24.71 7.84 -18.74
N VAL A 101 -25.08 9.04 -18.28
CA VAL A 101 -24.11 10.04 -17.77
C VAL A 101 -23.40 9.54 -16.51
N LEU A 102 -24.15 8.94 -15.60
CA LEU A 102 -23.61 8.39 -14.35
C LEU A 102 -22.68 7.20 -14.63
N ASN A 103 -23.06 6.33 -15.57
CA ASN A 103 -22.24 5.19 -15.97
C ASN A 103 -20.87 5.63 -16.49
N TYR A 104 -20.83 6.62 -17.41
CA TYR A 104 -19.55 7.15 -17.91
C TYR A 104 -18.67 7.72 -16.79
N LEU A 105 -19.25 8.46 -15.85
CA LEU A 105 -18.50 9.02 -14.72
C LEU A 105 -17.92 7.91 -13.82
N ILE A 106 -18.71 6.88 -13.54
CA ILE A 106 -18.30 5.74 -12.72
C ILE A 106 -17.21 4.91 -13.41
N GLU A 107 -17.30 4.71 -14.73
CA GLU A 107 -16.26 4.03 -15.51
C GLU A 107 -14.91 4.73 -15.36
N VAL A 108 -14.90 6.06 -15.53
CA VAL A 108 -13.68 6.85 -15.33
C VAL A 108 -13.14 6.69 -13.92
N PHE A 109 -13.99 6.78 -12.89
CA PHE A 109 -13.53 6.68 -11.50
C PHE A 109 -12.91 5.31 -11.17
N HIS A 110 -13.58 4.20 -11.53
CA HIS A 110 -13.01 2.90 -11.19
C HIS A 110 -11.68 2.67 -11.91
N ILE A 111 -11.52 3.14 -13.16
CA ILE A 111 -10.26 3.03 -13.92
C ILE A 111 -9.17 3.84 -13.25
N VAL A 112 -9.46 5.09 -12.87
CA VAL A 112 -8.48 5.97 -12.20
C VAL A 112 -8.02 5.35 -10.88
N PHE A 113 -8.93 4.84 -10.06
CA PHE A 113 -8.56 4.17 -8.80
C PHE A 113 -7.72 2.92 -9.03
N PHE A 114 -8.02 2.13 -10.08
CA PHE A 114 -7.22 0.99 -10.47
C PHE A 114 -5.78 1.40 -10.85
N ILE A 115 -5.63 2.43 -11.68
CA ILE A 115 -4.31 2.93 -12.09
C ILE A 115 -3.50 3.41 -10.87
N ILE A 116 -4.14 4.13 -9.96
CA ILE A 116 -3.48 4.59 -8.73
C ILE A 116 -3.07 3.39 -7.86
N ALA A 117 -3.96 2.42 -7.66
CA ALA A 117 -3.68 1.23 -6.86
C ALA A 117 -2.55 0.40 -7.44
N ILE A 118 -2.53 0.15 -8.75
CA ILE A 118 -1.58 -0.78 -9.38
C ILE A 118 -0.23 -0.13 -9.71
N PHE A 119 -0.21 1.16 -10.06
CA PHE A 119 1.02 1.84 -10.46
C PHE A 119 1.52 2.82 -9.40
N VAL A 120 0.68 3.79 -9.01
CA VAL A 120 1.12 4.91 -8.17
C VAL A 120 1.48 4.44 -6.76
N CYS A 121 0.64 3.61 -6.13
CA CYS A 121 0.89 3.13 -4.78
C CYS A 121 2.15 2.23 -4.70
N PRO A 122 2.35 1.20 -5.54
CA PRO A 122 3.58 0.39 -5.48
C PRO A 122 4.85 1.21 -5.75
N LEU A 123 4.83 2.12 -6.73
CA LEU A 123 5.98 2.98 -7.01
C LEU A 123 6.26 3.93 -5.84
N GLY A 124 5.23 4.56 -5.28
CA GLY A 124 5.34 5.41 -4.10
C GLY A 124 5.90 4.63 -2.90
N PHE A 125 5.45 3.39 -2.71
CA PHE A 125 5.96 2.50 -1.67
C PHE A 125 7.44 2.20 -1.86
N LEU A 126 7.87 1.82 -3.07
CA LEU A 126 9.28 1.54 -3.37
C LEU A 126 10.17 2.76 -3.15
N VAL A 127 9.75 3.94 -3.60
CA VAL A 127 10.48 5.20 -3.38
C VAL A 127 10.56 5.54 -1.88
N GLY A 128 9.45 5.40 -1.16
CA GLY A 128 9.38 5.61 0.28
C GLY A 128 10.29 4.67 1.06
N ALA A 129 10.19 3.36 0.79
CA ALA A 129 10.97 2.34 1.47
C ALA A 129 12.45 2.45 1.14
N GLY A 130 12.79 2.60 -0.15
CA GLY A 130 14.17 2.78 -0.62
C GLY A 130 14.82 4.03 -0.02
N GLY A 131 14.13 5.17 -0.03
CA GLY A 131 14.62 6.40 0.58
C GLY A 131 14.84 6.27 2.09
N THR A 132 13.95 5.56 2.79
CA THR A 132 14.10 5.25 4.22
C THR A 132 15.34 4.40 4.48
N ILE A 133 15.56 3.35 3.69
CA ILE A 133 16.70 2.43 3.79
C ILE A 133 18.02 3.18 3.55
N VAL A 134 18.11 3.95 2.46
CA VAL A 134 19.33 4.72 2.12
C VAL A 134 19.69 5.69 3.24
N LEU A 135 18.72 6.45 3.77
CA LEU A 135 18.97 7.38 4.87
C LEU A 135 19.38 6.65 6.16
N PHE A 136 18.83 5.47 6.42
CA PHE A 136 19.19 4.67 7.58
C PHE A 136 20.65 4.22 7.54
N PHE A 137 21.12 3.70 6.41
CA PHE A 137 22.51 3.28 6.23
C PHE A 137 23.48 4.46 6.17
N LYS A 138 23.12 5.56 5.50
CA LYS A 138 23.95 6.77 5.47
C LYS A 138 24.19 7.35 6.86
N LYS A 139 23.20 7.30 7.74
CA LYS A 139 23.35 7.76 9.13
C LYS A 139 24.24 6.83 9.96
N ARG A 140 24.26 5.52 9.65
CA ARG A 140 25.10 4.54 10.35
C ARG A 140 26.59 4.66 9.99
N ASN A 141 26.92 5.03 8.75
CA ASN A 141 28.31 5.18 8.28
C ASN A 141 28.96 6.54 8.64
N ARG A 142 28.22 7.44 9.30
CA ARG A 142 28.74 8.74 9.78
C ARG A 142 29.13 8.73 11.27
N PHE A 143 29.05 7.56 11.91
CA PHE A 143 29.51 7.28 13.27
C PHE A 143 30.48 6.09 13.21
#